data_AF-A0A507DPQ8-F1
#
_entry.id   AF-A0A507DPQ8-F1
#
_cell.length_a   1.000
_cell.length_b   1.000
_cell.length_c   1.000
_cell.angle_alpha   90.00
_cell.angle_beta   90.00
_cell.angle_gamma   90.00
#
_symmetry.space_group_name_H-M   'P 1'
#
loop_
_entity.id
_entity.type
_entity.pdbx_description
1 polymer ?
#
loop_
_entity_poly.entity_id
_entity_poly.type
_entity_poly.pdbx_seq_one_letter_code
_entity_poly.pdbx_strand_id
1 'polypeptide(L)' 'MHGFMIYQRGTDPYRNPRKLVKDWKEVISRMSDVDLKAQAARCMHCGVPFCKSDTGCPIVTQYTESIHQ' A
#
# COMPACT_ATOMS: atom_id res chain seq x y z
N MET A 1 9.14 11.50 -10.24
CA MET A 1 8.86 11.83 -8.83
C MET A 1 7.58 12.68 -8.72
N HIS A 2 6.47 12.25 -9.36
CA HIS A 2 5.16 12.93 -9.33
C HIS A 2 4.01 11.91 -9.45
N GLY A 3 4.28 10.63 -9.21
CA GLY A 3 3.32 9.55 -9.49
C GLY A 3 2.03 9.67 -8.70
N PHE A 4 2.05 10.29 -7.51
CA PHE A 4 0.85 10.56 -6.71
C PHE A 4 -0.16 11.51 -7.39
N MET A 5 0.28 12.37 -8.32
CA MET A 5 -0.60 13.23 -9.10
C MET A 5 -1.23 12.51 -10.30
N ILE A 6 -0.56 11.46 -10.80
CA ILE A 6 -0.95 10.74 -12.02
C ILE A 6 -1.84 9.54 -11.67
N TYR A 7 -1.40 8.72 -10.72
CA TYR A 7 -2.13 7.55 -10.27
C TYR A 7 -3.00 7.93 -9.09
N GLN A 8 -4.29 7.57 -9.11
CA GLN A 8 -5.18 7.73 -7.96
C GLN A 8 -4.92 6.65 -6.88
N ARG A 9 -5.32 6.94 -5.63
CA ARG A 9 -5.14 5.99 -4.54
C ARG A 9 -6.14 4.84 -4.73
N GLY A 10 -5.61 3.63 -4.87
CA GLY A 10 -6.40 2.41 -4.84
C GLY A 10 -6.55 1.92 -3.41
N THR A 11 -7.70 1.32 -3.12
CA THR A 11 -7.91 0.53 -1.90
C THR A 11 -8.04 -0.93 -2.30
N ASP A 12 -7.53 -1.83 -1.46
CA ASP A 12 -7.68 -3.25 -1.70
C ASP A 12 -9.17 -3.64 -1.87
N PRO A 13 -9.49 -4.56 -2.79
CA PRO A 13 -10.86 -4.99 -2.99
C PRO A 13 -11.41 -5.65 -1.73
N TYR A 14 -12.63 -5.27 -1.39
CA TYR A 14 -13.33 -5.81 -0.23
C TYR A 14 -14.21 -6.99 -0.65
N ARG A 15 -14.13 -8.09 0.10
CA ARG A 15 -14.94 -9.28 -0.17
C ARG A 15 -16.41 -9.01 0.18
N ASN A 16 -17.33 -9.62 -0.56
CA ASN A 16 -18.77 -9.37 -0.38
C ASN A 16 -19.19 -9.60 1.09
N PRO A 17 -19.81 -8.61 1.77
CA PRO A 17 -20.21 -8.71 3.17
C PRO A 17 -21.04 -9.95 3.52
N ARG A 18 -21.90 -10.42 2.60
CA ARG A 18 -22.74 -11.60 2.82
C ARG A 18 -21.97 -12.91 2.86
N LYS A 19 -20.73 -12.94 2.34
CA LYS A 19 -19.84 -14.09 2.43
C LYS A 19 -19.01 -14.06 3.71
N LEU A 20 -18.75 -12.87 4.28
CA LEU A 20 -17.98 -12.71 5.52
C LEU A 20 -18.65 -13.37 6.73
N VAL A 21 -19.99 -13.40 6.76
CA VAL A 21 -20.73 -14.04 7.86
C VAL A 21 -20.72 -15.57 7.80
N LYS A 22 -20.18 -16.16 6.73
CA LYS A 22 -20.21 -17.62 6.48
C LYS A 22 -18.86 -18.29 6.68
N ASP A 23 -17.77 -17.52 6.77
CA ASP A 23 -16.42 -18.05 6.95
C ASP A 23 -15.50 -17.02 7.63
N TRP A 24 -14.39 -17.50 8.18
CA TRP A 24 -13.40 -16.68 8.88
C TRP A 24 -12.19 -16.31 8.01
N LYS A 25 -12.35 -16.34 6.67
CA LYS A 25 -11.27 -15.97 5.76
C LYS A 25 -11.08 -14.47 5.74
N GLU A 26 -9.91 -14.04 5.28
CA GLU A 26 -9.57 -12.62 5.14
C GLU A 26 -10.67 -11.84 4.42
N VAL A 27 -10.90 -10.65 4.97
CA VAL A 27 -11.95 -9.73 4.54
C VAL A 27 -11.52 -8.98 3.28
N ILE A 28 -10.23 -8.65 3.23
CA ILE A 28 -9.59 -7.90 2.17
C ILE A 28 -8.90 -8.90 1.26
N SER A 29 -9.03 -8.73 -0.06
CA SER A 29 -8.26 -9.50 -1.03
C SER A 29 -7.08 -8.69 -1.54
N ARG A 30 -5.95 -9.35 -1.78
CA ARG A 30 -4.74 -8.71 -2.33
C ARG A 30 -5.02 -8.11 -3.71
N MET A 31 -4.55 -6.88 -3.93
CA MET A 31 -4.52 -6.23 -5.24
C MET A 31 -3.66 -6.99 -6.27
N SER A 32 -3.93 -6.76 -7.55
CA SER A 32 -3.10 -7.30 -8.62
C SER A 32 -1.69 -6.69 -8.60
N ASP A 33 -0.69 -7.40 -9.11
CA ASP A 33 0.69 -6.88 -9.17
C ASP A 33 0.80 -5.60 -10.00
N VAL A 34 -0.07 -5.42 -11.00
CA VAL A 34 -0.14 -4.20 -11.81
C VAL A 34 -0.60 -3.02 -10.97
N ASP A 35 -1.67 -3.21 -10.19
CA ASP A 35 -2.19 -2.15 -9.34
C ASP A 35 -1.23 -1.85 -8.18
N LEU A 36 -0.58 -2.87 -7.62
CA LEU A 36 0.45 -2.71 -6.59
C LEU A 36 1.64 -1.89 -7.10
N LYS A 37 2.10 -2.14 -8.34
CA LYS A 37 3.15 -1.32 -8.98
C LYS A 37 2.69 0.12 -9.20
N ALA A 38 1.43 0.33 -9.62
CA ALA A 38 0.88 1.68 -9.75
C ALA A 38 0.80 2.41 -8.40
N GLN A 39 0.44 1.72 -7.31
CA GLN A 39 0.46 2.29 -5.96
C GLN A 39 1.88 2.60 -5.48
N ALA A 40 2.84 1.71 -5.72
CA ALA A 40 4.25 1.90 -5.39
C ALA A 40 4.85 3.11 -6.11
N ALA A 41 4.50 3.30 -7.39
CA ALA A 41 4.93 4.44 -8.20
C ALA A 41 4.43 5.81 -7.67
N ARG A 42 3.44 5.83 -6.76
CA ARG A 42 3.01 7.06 -6.06
C ARG A 42 4.04 7.55 -5.05
N CYS A 43 5.01 6.72 -4.64
CA CYS A 43 6.07 7.10 -3.72
C CYS A 43 6.87 8.28 -4.27
N MET A 44 7.06 9.30 -3.42
CA MET A 44 7.76 10.52 -3.77
C MET A 44 9.27 10.46 -3.55
N HIS A 45 9.81 9.33 -3.07
CA HIS A 45 11.23 9.12 -2.81
C HIS A 45 11.87 10.27 -2.00
N CYS A 46 11.25 10.61 -0.87
CA CYS A 46 11.46 11.86 -0.12
C CYS A 46 12.81 11.98 0.63
N GLY A 47 13.78 11.09 0.42
CA GLY A 47 15.08 11.07 1.13
C GLY A 47 14.99 10.51 2.55
N VAL A 48 14.46 11.29 3.51
CA VAL A 48 14.13 10.84 4.87
C VAL A 48 12.63 10.99 5.07
N PRO A 49 11.84 10.03 4.59
CA PRO A 49 10.40 10.21 4.52
C PRO A 49 9.79 10.08 5.93
N PHE A 50 8.76 10.89 6.21
CA PHE A 50 8.01 10.83 7.48
C PHE A 50 7.52 9.42 7.85
N CYS A 51 7.32 8.55 6.85
CA CYS A 51 6.94 7.17 7.08
C CYS A 51 8.05 6.31 7.74
N LYS A 52 9.33 6.70 7.61
CA LYS A 52 10.50 6.03 8.20
C LYS A 52 11.13 6.77 9.39
N SER A 53 10.73 8.03 9.65
CA SER A 53 11.23 8.81 10.79
C SER A 53 10.59 8.37 12.11
N ASP A 54 11.08 8.91 13.23
CA ASP A 54 10.58 8.63 14.59
C ASP A 54 9.09 8.95 14.80
N THR A 55 8.50 9.82 13.97
CA THR A 55 7.07 10.13 13.96
C THR A 55 6.23 9.17 13.12
N GLY A 56 6.87 8.23 12.42
CA GLY A 56 6.25 7.29 11.49
C GLY A 56 6.13 5.90 12.10
N CYS A 57 6.77 4.92 11.48
CA CYS A 57 6.74 3.54 11.97
C CYS A 57 7.61 3.38 13.24
N PRO A 58 7.06 2.97 14.38
CA PRO A 58 7.80 2.83 15.65
C PRO A 58 8.81 1.66 15.61
N ILE A 59 8.63 0.73 14.68
CA ILE A 59 9.61 -0.26 14.30
C ILE A 59 10.20 0.20 12.97
N VAL A 60 11.44 0.69 12.95
CA VAL A 60 12.08 1.22 11.74
C VAL A 60 12.23 0.13 10.67
N THR A 61 11.20 -0.02 9.85
CA THR A 61 11.07 -1.06 8.81
C THR A 61 11.50 -0.53 7.45
N GLN A 62 12.22 -1.34 6.67
CA GLN A 62 12.85 -0.91 5.40
C GLN A 62 11.90 -0.76 4.19
N TYR A 63 10.57 -0.71 4.36
CA TYR A 63 9.54 -0.79 3.31
C TYR A 63 9.77 0.01 2.00
N THR A 64 10.51 1.13 2.04
CA THR A 64 10.78 1.91 0.83
C THR A 64 11.73 1.24 -0.16
N GLU A 65 12.62 0.32 0.24
CA GLU A 65 13.49 -0.39 -0.70
C GLU A 65 12.69 -1.35 -1.58
N SER A 66 11.68 -2.00 -1.01
CA SER A 66 10.77 -2.92 -1.70
C SER A 66 9.86 -2.23 -2.71
N ILE A 67 9.64 -0.92 -2.57
CA ILE A 67 8.79 -0.09 -3.45
C ILE A 67 9.57 0.38 -4.69
N HIS A 68 10.90 0.38 -4.62
CA HIS A 68 11.79 0.91 -5.67
C HIS A 68 12.54 -0.18 -6.44
N GLN A 69 12.21 -1.45 -6.22
CA GLN A 69 12.71 -2.61 -6.95
C GLN A 69 11.73 -3.03 -8.05
#